data_AF-A0A162PKP5-F1
#
_entry.id   AF-A0A162PKP5-F1
#
_cell.length_a   1.000
_cell.length_b   1.000
_cell.length_c   1.000
_cell.angle_alpha   90.00
_cell.angle_beta   90.00
_cell.angle_gamma   90.00
#
_symmetry.space_group_name_H-M   'P 1'
#
loop_
_entity.id
_entity.type
_entity.pdbx_description
1 polymer ?
#
loop_
_entity_poly.entity_id
_entity_poly.type
_entity_poly.pdbx_seq_one_letter_code
_entity_poly.pdbx_strand_id
1 'polypeptide(L)'
;MKKLQYFFYGLAIVFLLFQLLAYLSLFNRELPEMEMAEKAGYLLGMHFPLILAAIFYGIALMLKKKLRKNALKHMIHDLASDLQEKK
;
A
#
# COMPACT_ATOMS: atom_id res chain seq x y z
N MET A 1 9.38 -11.63 -7.17
CA MET A 1 8.18 -10.77 -7.13
C MET A 1 7.42 -10.76 -5.81
N LYS A 2 7.23 -11.89 -5.08
CA LYS A 2 6.58 -11.88 -3.75
C LYS A 2 7.29 -10.96 -2.74
N LYS A 3 8.65 -10.97 -2.72
CA LYS A 3 9.48 -10.06 -1.91
C LYS A 3 9.15 -8.57 -2.15
N LEU A 4 8.89 -8.19 -3.41
CA LEU A 4 8.55 -6.82 -3.79
C LEU A 4 7.15 -6.42 -3.30
N GLN A 5 6.19 -7.35 -3.33
CA GLN A 5 4.87 -7.11 -2.75
C GLN A 5 4.94 -6.90 -1.23
N TYR A 6 5.70 -7.74 -0.51
CA TYR A 6 5.90 -7.57 0.93
C TYR A 6 6.62 -6.27 1.28
N PHE A 7 7.56 -5.84 0.44
CA PHE A 7 8.21 -4.53 0.60
C PHE A 7 7.21 -3.38 0.55
N PHE A 8 6.29 -3.38 -0.43
CA PHE A 8 5.25 -2.35 -0.51
C PHE A 8 4.24 -2.40 0.64
N TYR A 9 3.89 -3.60 1.15
CA TYR A 9 3.09 -3.70 2.38
C TYR A 9 3.85 -3.16 3.59
N GLY A 10 5.14 -3.46 3.71
CA GLY A 10 5.98 -2.90 4.77
C GLY A 10 6.00 -1.38 4.75
N LEU A 11 6.18 -0.77 3.57
CA LEU A 11 6.09 0.68 3.41
C LEU A 11 4.73 1.23 3.84
N ALA A 12 3.62 0.61 3.40
CA ALA A 12 2.28 1.04 3.78
C ALA A 12 2.09 1.02 5.31
N ILE A 13 2.58 -0.03 5.99
CA ILE A 13 2.52 -0.14 7.45
C ILE A 13 3.34 0.98 8.13
N VAL A 14 4.54 1.27 7.65
CA VAL A 14 5.37 2.36 8.19
C VAL A 14 4.66 3.71 8.08
N PHE A 15 4.02 4.00 6.95
CA PHE A 15 3.24 5.24 6.80
C PHE A 15 2.00 5.29 7.69
N LEU A 16 1.33 4.16 7.92
CA LEU A 16 0.23 4.09 8.90
C LEU A 16 0.71 4.31 10.34
N LEU A 17 1.91 3.84 10.68
CA LEU A 17 2.51 4.11 11.99
C LEU A 17 2.84 5.59 12.16
N PHE A 18 3.40 6.24 11.13
CA PHE A 18 3.60 7.70 11.15
C PHE A 18 2.28 8.46 11.31
N GLN A 19 1.22 8.02 10.62
CA GLN A 19 -0.12 8.60 10.78
C GLN A 19 -0.63 8.47 12.22
N LEU A 20 -0.47 7.29 12.82
CA LEU A 20 -0.88 7.03 14.20
C LEU A 20 -0.13 7.91 15.20
N LEU A 21 1.19 8.04 15.03
CA LEU A 21 2.03 8.91 15.86
C LEU A 21 1.64 10.39 15.71
N ALA A 22 1.31 10.84 14.49
CA ALA A 22 0.84 12.20 14.25
C ALA A 22 -0.46 12.50 15.00
N TYR A 23 -1.43 11.57 14.97
CA TYR A 23 -2.66 11.69 15.76
C TYR A 23 -2.41 11.67 17.26
N LEU A 24 -1.59 10.75 17.76
CA LEU A 24 -1.23 10.69 19.19
C LEU A 24 -0.55 11.97 19.66
N SER A 25 0.30 12.57 18.82
CA SER A 25 0.94 13.85 19.13
C SER A 25 -0.07 14.99 19.21
N LEU A 26 -1.17 14.93 18.46
CA LEU A 26 -2.21 15.95 18.44
C LEU A 26 -3.20 15.82 19.60
N PHE A 27 -3.47 14.60 20.05
CA PHE A 27 -4.27 14.36 21.26
C PHE A 27 -3.53 14.77 22.54
N ASN A 28 -2.21 14.70 22.55
CA ASN A 28 -1.37 15.00 23.72
C ASN A 28 -0.86 16.44 23.78
N ARG A 29 -1.18 17.29 22.79
CA ARG A 29 -0.79 18.70 22.78
C ARG A 29 -1.98 19.57 22.45
N GLU A 30 -2.14 20.66 23.20
CA GLU A 30 -3.02 21.74 22.77
C GLU A 30 -2.54 22.23 21.40
N LEU A 31 -3.48 22.33 20.47
CA LEU A 31 -3.20 22.87 19.15
C LEU A 31 -2.70 24.31 19.33
N PRO A 32 -1.51 24.67 18.79
CA PRO A 32 -1.08 26.06 18.81
C PRO A 32 -2.14 26.92 18.13
N GLU A 33 -2.35 28.14 18.65
CA GLU A 33 -3.17 29.13 17.96
C GLU A 33 -2.52 29.42 16.59
N MET A 34 -3.18 28.95 15.54
CA MET A 34 -2.73 29.04 14.16
C MET A 34 -3.81 29.75 13.34
N GLU A 35 -3.40 30.49 12.32
CA GLU A 35 -4.35 31.07 11.38
C GLU A 35 -5.10 29.97 10.61
N MET A 36 -6.30 30.30 10.10
CA MET A 36 -7.15 29.33 9.36
C MET A 36 -6.41 28.64 8.20
N ALA A 37 -5.58 29.38 7.47
CA ALA A 37 -4.78 28.85 6.36
C ALA A 37 -3.70 27.85 6.85
N GLU A 38 -3.04 28.16 7.96
CA GLU A 38 -2.03 27.30 8.57
C GLU A 38 -2.64 26.03 9.14
N LYS A 39 -3.79 26.14 9.79
CA LYS A 39 -4.53 24.99 10.33
C LYS A 39 -4.95 24.02 9.21
N ALA A 40 -5.40 24.53 8.07
CA ALA A 40 -5.73 23.71 6.92
C ALA A 40 -4.49 22.99 6.35
N GLY A 41 -3.38 23.72 6.19
CA GLY A 41 -2.10 23.13 5.75
C GLY A 41 -1.57 22.07 6.71
N TYR A 42 -1.65 22.32 8.01
CA TYR A 42 -1.25 21.38 9.06
C TYR A 42 -2.10 20.10 9.05
N LEU A 43 -3.43 20.23 8.96
CA LEU A 43 -4.34 19.08 8.86
C LEU A 43 -4.08 18.26 7.59
N LEU A 44 -3.89 18.91 6.44
CA LEU A 44 -3.57 18.23 5.18
C LEU A 44 -2.23 17.49 5.26
N GLY A 45 -1.19 18.15 5.77
CA GLY A 45 0.13 17.53 5.96
C GLY A 45 0.08 16.32 6.89
N MET A 46 -0.76 16.37 7.92
CA MET A 46 -0.95 15.27 8.86
C MET A 46 -1.68 14.07 8.25
N HIS A 47 -2.48 14.25 7.18
CA HIS A 47 -3.15 13.17 6.46
C HIS A 47 -2.32 12.64 5.28
N PHE A 48 -1.24 13.33 4.93
CA PHE A 48 -0.37 12.94 3.83
C PHE A 48 0.24 11.53 3.97
N PRO A 49 0.69 11.07 5.15
CA PRO A 49 1.15 9.69 5.35
C PRO A 49 0.06 8.66 5.04
N LEU A 50 -1.20 8.92 5.40
CA LEU A 50 -2.32 8.05 5.08
C LEU A 50 -2.52 7.88 3.57
N ILE A 51 -2.38 8.97 2.80
CA ILE A 51 -2.47 8.94 1.34
C ILE A 51 -1.35 8.06 0.76
N LEU A 52 -0.11 8.24 1.24
CA LEU A 52 1.02 7.40 0.81
C LEU A 52 0.79 5.93 1.16
N ALA A 53 0.30 5.63 2.37
CA ALA A 53 -0.04 4.27 2.78
C ALA A 53 -1.07 3.62 1.83
N ALA A 54 -2.12 4.37 1.45
CA ALA A 54 -3.14 3.89 0.52
C ALA A 54 -2.55 3.59 -0.87
N ILE A 55 -1.67 4.47 -1.38
CA ILE A 55 -1.01 4.27 -2.67
C ILE A 55 -0.15 3.00 -2.65
N PHE A 56 0.73 2.85 -1.65
CA PHE A 56 1.61 1.67 -1.54
C PHE A 56 0.82 0.37 -1.36
N TYR A 57 -0.25 0.40 -0.57
CA TYR A 57 -1.16 -0.73 -0.42
C TYR A 57 -1.84 -1.09 -1.76
N GLY A 58 -2.31 -0.09 -2.51
CA GLY A 58 -2.89 -0.28 -3.84
C GLY A 58 -1.92 -0.93 -4.83
N ILE A 59 -0.67 -0.46 -4.86
CA ILE A 59 0.40 -1.03 -5.69
C ILE A 59 0.64 -2.51 -5.31
N ALA A 60 0.71 -2.82 -4.02
CA ALA A 60 0.89 -4.19 -3.54
C ALA A 60 -0.26 -5.12 -3.98
N LEU A 61 -1.51 -4.64 -3.95
CA LEU A 61 -2.68 -5.38 -4.44
C LEU A 61 -2.63 -5.60 -5.96
N MET A 62 -2.23 -4.58 -6.73
CA MET A 62 -2.06 -4.72 -8.18
C MET A 62 -0.99 -5.76 -8.54
N LEU A 63 0.14 -5.74 -7.83
CA LEU A 63 1.20 -6.74 -7.98
C LEU A 63 0.71 -8.16 -7.64
N LYS A 64 -0.08 -8.31 -6.58
CA LYS A 64 -0.71 -9.60 -6.22
C LYS A 64 -1.60 -10.13 -7.35
N LYS A 65 -2.43 -9.26 -7.93
CA LYS A 65 -3.30 -9.60 -9.07
C LYS A 65 -2.48 -10.02 -10.30
N LYS A 66 -1.42 -9.27 -10.61
CA LYS A 66 -0.53 -9.58 -11.74
C LYS A 66 0.16 -10.94 -11.55
N LEU A 67 0.62 -11.24 -10.33
CA LEU A 67 1.23 -12.52 -10.00
C LEU A 67 0.28 -13.70 -10.18
N ARG A 68 -0.97 -13.57 -9.72
CA ARG A 68 -1.99 -14.62 -9.90
C ARG A 68 -2.29 -14.87 -11.38
N LYS A 69 -2.41 -13.81 -12.20
CA LYS A 69 -2.65 -13.95 -13.64
C LYS A 69 -1.49 -14.66 -14.35
N ASN A 70 -0.25 -14.36 -13.99
CA ASN A 70 0.91 -15.02 -14.57
C ASN A 70 1.02 -16.48 -14.15
N ALA A 71 0.80 -16.80 -12.87
CA ALA A 71 0.78 -18.18 -12.40
C ALA A 71 -0.31 -19.01 -13.11
N LEU A 72 -1.50 -18.44 -13.27
CA LEU A 72 -2.60 -19.10 -13.99
C LEU A 72 -2.27 -19.36 -15.47
N LYS A 73 -1.62 -18.39 -16.15
CA LYS A 73 -1.16 -18.57 -17.53
C LYS A 73 -0.16 -19.71 -17.68
N HIS A 74 0.82 -19.80 -16.77
CA HIS A 74 1.78 -20.90 -16.78
C HIS A 74 1.09 -22.25 -16.56
N MET A 75 0.19 -22.36 -15.58
CA MET A 75 -0.56 -23.61 -15.34
C MET A 75 -1.38 -24.05 -16.56
N ILE A 76 -2.01 -23.12 -17.29
CA ILE A 76 -2.77 -23.44 -18.50
C ILE A 76 -1.84 -23.91 -19.63
N HIS A 77 -0.67 -23.28 -19.77
CA HIS A 77 0.32 -23.69 -20.76
C HIS A 77 0.86 -25.10 -20.47
N ASP A 78 1.21 -25.39 -19.22
CA ASP A 78 1.73 -26.69 -18.79
C ASP A 78 0.68 -27.79 -18.98
N LEU A 79 -0.60 -27.50 -18.69
CA LEU A 79 -1.70 -28.44 -18.92
C LEU A 79 -1.93 -28.71 -20.41
N ALA A 80 -1.77 -27.69 -21.26
CA ALA A 80 -1.93 -27.82 -22.70
C ALA A 80 -0.80 -28.63 -23.35
N SER A 81 0.44 -28.51 -22.85
CA SER A 81 1.57 -29.33 -23.31
C SER A 81 1.41 -30.81 -22.92
N ASP A 82 0.97 -31.08 -21.69
CA ASP A 82 0.75 -32.46 -21.21
C ASP A 82 -0.34 -33.19 -22.02
N LEU A 83 -1.35 -32.45 -22.50
CA LEU A 83 -2.40 -32.98 -23.36
C LEU A 83 -1.95 -33.27 -24.79
N GLN A 84 -0.89 -32.60 -25.27
CA GLN A 84 -0.31 -32.85 -26.59
C GLN A 84 0.68 -34.03 -26.58
N GLU A 85 1.44 -34.23 -25.50
CA GLU A 85 2.36 -35.38 -25.38
C GLU A 85 1.64 -36.72 -25.16
N LYS A 86 0.41 -36.70 -24.63
CA LYS A 86 -0.39 -37.91 -24.41
C LYS A 86 -1.21 -38.39 -25.63
N LYS A 87 -1.00 -37.79 -26.80
CA LYS A 87 -1.75 -38.07 -28.04
C LYS A 87 -0.85 -38.67 -29.10
#